data_AF-A0A3M4LIV4-F1
#
_entry.id   AF-A0A3M4LIV4-F1
#
_cell.length_a   1.000
_cell.length_b   1.000
_cell.length_c   1.000
_cell.angle_alpha   90.00
_cell.angle_beta   90.00
_cell.angle_gamma   90.00
#
_symmetry.space_group_name_H-M   'P 1'
#
loop_
_entity.id
_entity.type
_entity.pdbx_description
1 polymer ?
#
loop_
_entity_poly.entity_id
_entity_poly.type
_entity_poly.pdbx_seq_one_letter_code
_entity_poly.pdbx_strand_id
1 'polypeptide(L)'
;MSMASVALRHGINANLVRKWIPLYRDCEATTLPAFVPIKLPSPPQANLQMSVSIDVPFGHQNLIVKWPLADPDGCARFIRGLTQ
;
A
#
# COMPACT_ATOMS: atom_id res chain seq x y z
N MET A 1 -24.64 -14.81 2.11
CA MET A 1 -23.42 -13.96 2.18
C MET A 1 -22.81 -14.10 3.57
N SER A 2 -21.48 -14.19 3.70
CA SER A 2 -20.78 -14.28 5.01
C SER A 2 -20.25 -12.90 5.44
N MET A 3 -20.19 -12.66 6.76
CA MET A 3 -19.62 -11.42 7.35
C MET A 3 -18.18 -11.16 6.89
N ALA A 4 -17.37 -12.20 6.78
CA ALA A 4 -15.97 -12.08 6.33
C ALA A 4 -15.89 -11.62 4.85
N SER A 5 -16.80 -12.12 4.00
CA SER A 5 -16.85 -11.72 2.58
C SER A 5 -17.25 -10.26 2.40
N VAL A 6 -18.13 -9.73 3.25
CA VAL A 6 -18.51 -8.31 3.24
C VAL A 6 -17.35 -7.44 3.74
N ALA A 7 -16.70 -7.86 4.83
CA ALA A 7 -15.56 -7.15 5.40
C ALA A 7 -14.39 -7.01 4.41
N LEU A 8 -14.04 -8.09 3.70
CA LEU A 8 -12.99 -8.09 2.67
C LEU A 8 -13.28 -7.13 1.51
N ARG A 9 -14.54 -7.07 1.04
CA ARG A 9 -14.93 -6.17 -0.06
C ARG A 9 -14.76 -4.70 0.29
N HIS A 10 -14.91 -4.35 1.56
CA HIS A 10 -14.79 -2.98 2.05
C HIS A 10 -13.43 -2.68 2.71
N GLY A 11 -12.51 -3.66 2.77
CA GLY A 11 -11.21 -3.49 3.42
C GLY A 11 -11.30 -3.33 4.95
N ILE A 12 -12.37 -3.83 5.57
CA ILE A 12 -12.64 -3.70 7.01
C ILE A 12 -12.31 -5.02 7.73
N ASN A 13 -11.88 -4.96 9.00
CA ASN A 13 -11.62 -6.15 9.81
C ASN A 13 -12.92 -6.87 10.21
N ALA A 14 -13.05 -8.16 9.86
CA ALA A 14 -14.24 -8.97 10.16
C ALA A 14 -14.54 -9.10 11.66
N ASN A 15 -13.52 -9.00 12.53
CA ASN A 15 -13.72 -9.01 13.98
C ASN A 15 -14.42 -7.74 14.48
N LEU A 16 -14.22 -6.60 13.82
CA LEU A 16 -14.92 -5.36 14.12
C LEU A 16 -16.39 -5.48 13.72
N VAL A 17 -16.66 -5.99 12.51
CA VAL A 17 -18.02 -6.23 12.02
C VAL A 17 -18.81 -7.12 12.99
N ARG A 18 -18.20 -8.20 13.46
CA ARG A 18 -18.82 -9.11 14.45
C ARG A 18 -19.15 -8.42 15.77
N LYS A 19 -18.31 -7.49 16.25
CA LYS A 19 -18.56 -6.72 17.48
C LYS A 19 -19.62 -5.65 17.28
N TRP A 20 -19.69 -5.03 16.10
CA TRP A 20 -20.60 -3.91 15.82
C TRP A 20 -22.03 -4.36 15.50
N ILE A 21 -22.23 -5.49 14.81
CA ILE A 21 -23.57 -5.96 14.44
C ILE A 21 -24.55 -6.03 15.64
N PRO A 22 -24.17 -6.57 16.82
CA PRO A 22 -25.06 -6.56 17.98
C PRO A 22 -25.28 -5.17 18.57
N LEU A 23 -24.27 -4.30 18.53
CA LEU A 23 -24.32 -2.96 19.14
C LEU A 23 -25.23 -1.99 18.38
N TYR A 24 -25.34 -2.18 17.06
CA TYR A 24 -26.08 -1.29 16.18
C TYR A 24 -27.30 -1.98 15.54
N ARG A 25 -27.74 -3.12 16.09
CA ARG A 25 -28.88 -3.89 15.55
C ARG A 25 -30.18 -3.11 15.61
N ASP A 26 -30.39 -2.39 16.70
CA ASP A 26 -31.62 -1.64 16.99
C ASP A 26 -31.43 -0.13 16.76
N CYS A 27 -30.25 0.28 16.30
CA CYS A 27 -30.05 1.64 15.82
C CYS A 27 -30.67 1.75 14.43
N GLU A 28 -31.82 2.42 14.35
CA GLU A 28 -32.29 2.98 13.09
C GLU A 28 -31.13 3.76 12.45
N ALA A 29 -30.94 3.59 11.13
CA ALA A 29 -29.88 4.26 10.42
C ALA A 29 -30.14 5.77 10.41
N THR A 30 -29.76 6.45 11.50
CA THR A 30 -29.75 7.90 11.58
C THR A 30 -29.00 8.39 10.36
N THR A 31 -29.57 9.33 9.61
CA THR A 31 -28.89 10.01 8.51
C THR A 31 -27.61 10.62 9.05
N LEU A 32 -26.51 9.88 8.93
CA LEU A 32 -25.21 10.34 9.36
C LEU A 32 -24.89 11.57 8.53
N PRO A 33 -24.39 12.66 9.14
CA PRO A 33 -23.92 13.80 8.38
C PRO A 33 -22.91 13.32 7.34
N ALA A 34 -22.97 13.89 6.13
CA ALA A 34 -22.07 13.52 5.05
C ALA A 34 -20.61 13.65 5.53
N PHE A 35 -19.79 12.63 5.24
CA PHE A 35 -18.37 12.69 5.54
C PHE A 35 -17.77 13.95 4.88
N VAL A 36 -17.21 14.84 5.70
CA VAL A 36 -16.50 16.02 5.20
C VAL A 36 -15.07 15.60 4.90
N PRO A 37 -14.61 15.67 3.64
CA PRO A 37 -13.23 15.34 3.31
C PRO A 37 -12.29 16.33 4.01
N ILE A 38 -11.47 15.83 4.93
CA ILE A 38 -10.38 16.60 5.50
C ILE A 38 -9.25 16.59 4.47
N LYS A 39 -8.89 17.77 3.98
CA LYS A 39 -7.68 17.94 3.16
C LYS A 39 -6.48 17.71 4.07
N LEU A 40 -6.00 16.47 4.10
CA LEU A 40 -4.69 16.18 4.68
C LEU A 40 -3.66 16.95 3.87
N PRO A 41 -2.70 17.65 4.52
CA PRO A 41 -1.56 18.18 3.81
C PRO A 41 -0.91 17.00 3.08
N SER A 42 -0.59 17.19 1.79
CA SER A 42 0.19 16.21 1.06
C SER A 42 1.37 15.83 1.94
N PRO A 43 1.64 14.53 2.18
CA PRO A 43 2.90 14.16 2.80
C PRO A 43 3.99 14.90 2.02
N PRO A 44 4.99 15.51 2.71
CA PRO A 44 6.12 16.11 2.02
C PRO A 44 6.58 15.06 1.03
N GLN A 45 6.60 15.40 -0.26
CA GLN A 45 7.09 14.50 -1.29
C GLN A 45 8.46 14.06 -0.81
N ALA A 46 8.54 12.85 -0.25
CA ALA A 46 9.78 12.31 0.24
C ALA A 46 10.69 12.38 -0.97
N ASN A 47 11.73 13.21 -0.84
CA ASN A 47 12.65 13.59 -1.90
C ASN A 47 12.72 12.48 -2.97
N LEU A 48 12.25 12.76 -4.19
CA LEU A 48 12.37 11.84 -5.33
C LEU A 48 13.86 11.51 -5.65
N GLN A 49 14.80 12.09 -4.90
CA GLN A 49 16.21 11.74 -4.80
C GLN A 49 16.53 10.56 -3.87
N MET A 50 15.55 9.82 -3.35
CA MET A 50 15.83 8.53 -2.73
C MET A 50 16.23 7.54 -3.84
N SER A 51 17.53 7.40 -4.07
CA SER A 51 18.09 6.36 -4.92
C SER A 51 18.57 5.20 -4.05
N VAL A 52 18.16 3.97 -4.37
CA VAL A 52 18.71 2.76 -3.76
C VAL A 52 19.98 2.37 -4.51
N SER A 53 21.06 2.09 -3.77
CA SER A 53 22.27 1.50 -4.35
C SER A 53 22.11 -0.02 -4.34
N ILE A 54 22.05 -0.63 -5.52
CA ILE A 54 21.97 -2.08 -5.69
C ILE A 54 23.37 -2.56 -6.03
N ASP A 55 23.85 -3.53 -5.26
CA ASP A 55 25.15 -4.14 -5.47
C ASP A 55 24.98 -5.45 -6.24
N VAL A 56 25.51 -5.50 -7.46
CA VAL A 56 25.36 -6.64 -8.36
C VAL A 56 26.72 -7.30 -8.58
N PRO A 57 26.90 -8.55 -8.13
CA PRO A 57 28.11 -9.30 -8.43
C PRO A 57 28.12 -9.68 -9.93
N PHE A 58 29.09 -9.16 -10.68
CA PHE A 58 29.32 -9.48 -12.09
C PHE A 58 30.72 -10.08 -12.27
N GLY A 59 30.79 -11.41 -12.25
CA GLY A 59 32.06 -12.15 -12.34
C GLY A 59 32.98 -11.87 -11.13
N HIS A 60 34.15 -11.29 -11.38
CA HIS A 60 35.13 -10.92 -10.34
C HIS A 60 34.98 -9.48 -9.80
N GLN A 61 33.96 -8.74 -10.26
CA GLN A 61 33.74 -7.34 -9.89
C GLN A 61 32.33 -7.12 -9.38
N ASN A 62 32.17 -6.11 -8.53
CA ASN A 62 30.89 -5.73 -7.93
C ASN A 62 30.44 -4.41 -8.54
N LEU A 63 29.29 -4.41 -9.23
CA LEU A 63 28.75 -3.22 -9.87
C LEU A 63 27.74 -2.56 -8.94
N ILE A 64 28.04 -1.32 -8.52
CA ILE A 64 27.13 -0.52 -7.71
C ILE A 64 26.24 0.31 -8.64
N VAL A 65 24.96 -0.05 -8.73
CA VAL A 65 23.95 0.66 -9.54
C VAL A 65 23.08 1.52 -8.63
N LYS A 66 23.07 2.84 -8.87
CA LYS A 66 22.16 3.75 -8.18
C LYS A 66 20.86 3.83 -8.96
N TRP A 67 19.78 3.29 -8.39
CA TRP A 67 18.47 3.27 -9.03
C TRP A 67 17.47 4.19 -8.31
N PRO A 68 16.76 5.08 -9.01
CA PRO A 68 15.77 5.96 -8.39
C PRO A 68 14.51 5.18 -7.96
N LEU A 69 13.97 5.47 -6.77
CA LEU A 69 12.70 4.88 -6.30
C LEU A 69 11.48 5.24 -7.17
N ALA A 70 11.64 6.21 -8.08
CA ALA A 70 10.61 6.62 -9.03
C ALA A 70 10.34 5.60 -10.17
N ASP A 71 11.24 4.64 -10.41
CA ASP A 71 11.09 3.65 -11.49
C ASP A 71 11.38 2.21 -11.00
N PRO A 72 10.49 1.59 -10.22
CA PRO A 72 10.68 0.21 -9.76
C PRO A 72 10.63 -0.82 -10.90
N ASP A 73 9.83 -0.56 -11.95
CA ASP A 73 9.67 -1.46 -13.09
C ASP A 73 10.94 -1.54 -13.96
N GLY A 74 11.66 -0.43 -14.13
CA GLY A 74 12.96 -0.43 -14.78
C GLY A 74 14.02 -1.23 -14.01
N CYS A 75 14.01 -1.14 -12.68
CA CYS A 75 14.92 -1.92 -11.83
C CYS A 75 14.69 -3.43 -12.01
N ALA A 76 13.44 -3.88 -11.98
CA ALA A 76 13.10 -5.28 -12.17
C ALA A 76 13.52 -5.81 -13.56
N ARG A 77 13.38 -4.99 -14.61
CA ARG A 77 13.86 -5.32 -15.96
C ARG A 77 15.38 -5.46 -16.02
N PHE A 78 16.12 -4.56 -15.37
CA PHE A 78 17.58 -4.62 -15.30
C PHE A 78 18.07 -5.89 -14.58
N ILE A 79 17.51 -6.19 -13.39
CA ILE A 79 17.89 -7.41 -12.64
C ILE A 79 17.59 -8.68 -13.44
N ARG A 80 16.44 -8.76 -14.12
CA ARG A 80 16.10 -9.92 -14.97
C ARG A 80 17.12 -10.14 -16.09
N GLY A 81 17.64 -9.07 -16.69
CA GLY A 81 18.68 -9.14 -17.72
C GLY A 81 20.04 -9.61 -17.20
N LEU A 82 20.32 -9.43 -15.92
CA LEU A 82 21.56 -9.90 -15.28
C LEU A 82 21.52 -11.38 -14.87
N THR A 83 20.31 -11.93 -14.67
CA THR A 83 20.10 -13.33 -14.27
C THR A 83 19.94 -14.30 -15.44
N GLN A 84 20.02 -13.83 -16.69
CA GLN A 84 20.06 -14.67 -17.90
C GLN A 84 21.50 -15.00 -18.26
#